data_AF-A0A7W0WD00-F1
#
_entry.id   AF-A0A7W0WD00-F1
#
_cell.length_a   1.000
_cell.length_b   1.000
_cell.length_c   1.000
_cell.angle_alpha   90.00
_cell.angle_beta   90.00
_cell.angle_gamma   90.00
#
_symmetry.space_group_name_H-M   'P 1'
#
loop_
_entity.id
_entity.type
_entity.pdbx_description
1 polymer ?
#
loop_
_entity_poly.entity_id
_entity_poly.type
_entity_poly.pdbx_seq_one_letter_code
_entity_poly.pdbx_strand_id
1 'polypeptide(L)'
;SDFGFPIAVHAHEPDTVYVVPIKSDSEHVPPEGKLRVYRSRTGGNEWEALTDGLPQSHCYVNVLRDAMAVDGLDPGGVYFGTTGGQVYASPDGGDRWTAIVRDLPAVLSVEAQTLP
;
A
#
# COMPACT_ATOMS: atom_id res chain seq x y z
N SER A 1 4.30 -14.28 0.73
CA SER A 1 5.68 -13.81 0.59
C SER A 1 5.96 -12.89 1.74
N ASP A 2 7.15 -12.96 2.31
CA ASP A 2 7.68 -12.08 3.34
C ASP A 2 8.58 -10.97 2.76
N PHE A 3 8.69 -10.90 1.43
CA PHE A 3 9.50 -9.91 0.74
C PHE A 3 8.66 -8.74 0.21
N GLY A 4 9.15 -7.52 0.39
CA GLY A 4 8.50 -6.27 -0.02
C GLY A 4 9.40 -5.07 0.26
N PHE A 5 8.94 -3.87 -0.10
CA PHE A 5 9.72 -2.64 0.09
C PHE A 5 9.09 -1.65 1.08
N PRO A 6 7.84 -1.19 0.90
CA PRO A 6 7.28 -0.18 1.78
C PRO A 6 6.83 -0.79 3.11
N ILE A 7 6.93 0.02 4.16
CA ILE A 7 6.29 -0.19 5.45
C ILE A 7 5.78 1.16 5.95
N ALA A 8 4.58 1.19 6.52
CA ALA A 8 4.01 2.39 7.14
C ALA A 8 3.31 2.03 8.45
N VAL A 9 3.31 2.95 9.42
CA VAL A 9 2.65 2.80 10.72
C VAL A 9 1.51 3.81 10.78
N HIS A 10 0.33 3.39 11.25
CA HIS A 10 -0.81 4.28 11.40
C HIS A 10 -0.49 5.44 12.36
N ALA A 11 -0.96 6.65 12.04
CA ALA A 11 -0.60 7.86 12.79
C ALA A 11 -1.08 7.86 14.26
N HIS A 12 -2.21 7.19 14.52
CA HIS A 12 -2.85 7.16 15.85
C HIS A 12 -2.88 5.78 16.51
N GLU A 13 -2.42 4.74 15.82
CA GLU A 13 -2.46 3.34 16.29
C GLU A 13 -1.08 2.69 16.06
N PRO A 14 -0.16 2.75 17.03
CA PRO A 14 1.24 2.39 16.79
C PRO A 14 1.46 0.90 16.47
N ASP A 15 0.53 0.02 16.86
CA ASP A 15 0.56 -1.42 16.53
C ASP A 15 -0.06 -1.73 15.17
N THR A 16 -0.65 -0.72 14.51
CA THR A 16 -1.23 -0.84 13.17
C THR A 16 -0.19 -0.53 12.11
N VAL A 17 0.24 -1.58 11.39
CA VAL A 17 1.34 -1.54 10.40
C VAL A 17 0.84 -2.04 9.05
N TYR A 18 1.30 -1.39 7.98
CA TYR A 18 0.98 -1.73 6.60
C TYR A 18 2.23 -2.13 5.82
N VAL A 19 2.11 -3.16 4.96
CA VAL A 19 3.14 -3.59 4.01
C VAL A 19 2.53 -3.97 2.67
N VAL A 20 3.34 -3.97 1.61
CA VAL A 20 2.93 -4.43 0.26
C VAL A 20 3.89 -5.52 -0.23
N PRO A 21 3.53 -6.81 -0.09
CA PRO A 21 4.40 -7.91 -0.49
C PRO A 21 4.51 -8.10 -2.01
N ILE A 22 5.69 -8.49 -2.47
CA ILE A 22 5.99 -8.97 -3.83
C ILE A 22 6.54 -10.40 -3.77
N LYS A 23 6.70 -11.06 -4.92
CA LYS A 23 7.02 -12.49 -4.99
C LYS A 23 8.43 -12.82 -4.47
N SER A 24 9.46 -12.09 -4.91
CA SER A 24 10.85 -12.30 -4.48
C SER A 24 11.75 -11.09 -4.84
N ASP A 25 13.04 -11.18 -4.51
CA ASP A 25 14.11 -10.26 -4.92
C ASP A 25 14.43 -10.29 -6.42
N SER A 26 14.03 -11.36 -7.11
CA SER A 26 14.22 -11.59 -8.54
C SER A 26 12.93 -11.32 -9.33
N GLU A 27 11.77 -11.43 -8.68
CA GLU A 27 10.45 -11.24 -9.28
C GLU A 27 9.68 -10.16 -8.51
N HIS A 28 9.88 -8.89 -8.92
CA HIS A 28 9.27 -7.72 -8.30
C HIS A 28 7.80 -7.50 -8.72
N VAL A 29 6.94 -8.50 -8.50
CA VAL A 29 5.51 -8.46 -8.81
C VAL A 29 4.66 -9.03 -7.67
N PRO A 30 3.37 -8.64 -7.52
CA PRO A 30 2.50 -9.16 -6.50
C PRO A 30 2.37 -10.69 -6.60
N PRO A 31 2.36 -11.42 -5.46
CA PRO A 31 2.08 -12.84 -5.45
C PRO A 31 0.76 -13.14 -6.18
N GLU A 32 0.77 -14.17 -7.03
CA GLU A 32 -0.36 -14.59 -7.86
C GLU A 32 -0.88 -13.52 -8.86
N GLY A 33 -0.15 -12.42 -9.08
CA GLY A 33 -0.63 -11.30 -9.88
C GLY A 33 -1.79 -10.54 -9.22
N LYS A 34 -1.88 -10.59 -7.89
CA LYS A 34 -2.93 -9.97 -7.07
C LYS A 34 -2.32 -8.92 -6.15
N LEU A 35 -2.65 -7.64 -6.38
CA LEU A 35 -2.18 -6.55 -5.55
C LEU A 35 -2.94 -6.54 -4.22
N ARG A 36 -2.20 -6.53 -3.12
CA ARG A 36 -2.73 -6.56 -1.76
C ARG A 36 -1.87 -5.68 -0.87
N VAL A 37 -2.51 -4.83 -0.09
CA VAL A 37 -1.88 -4.24 1.09
C VAL A 37 -2.18 -5.18 2.24
N TYR A 38 -1.18 -5.50 3.06
CA TYR A 38 -1.41 -6.27 4.28
C TYR A 38 -1.35 -5.33 5.47
N ARG A 39 -2.34 -5.45 6.35
CA ARG A 39 -2.41 -4.72 7.62
C ARG A 39 -2.22 -5.71 8.77
N SER A 40 -1.43 -5.32 9.74
CA SER A 40 -1.40 -5.93 11.07
C SER A 40 -1.93 -4.89 12.04
N ARG A 41 -2.72 -5.30 13.04
CA ARG A 41 -3.08 -4.47 14.21
C ARG A 41 -2.38 -4.93 15.51
N THR A 42 -1.43 -5.83 15.39
CA THR A 42 -0.75 -6.50 16.51
C THR A 42 0.77 -6.37 16.43
N GLY A 43 1.28 -5.30 15.79
CA GLY A 43 2.72 -5.05 15.66
C GLY A 43 3.46 -6.05 14.75
N GLY A 44 2.74 -6.77 13.89
CA GLY A 44 3.28 -7.68 12.88
C GLY A 44 3.07 -9.18 13.18
N ASN A 45 2.31 -9.51 14.23
CA ASN A 45 2.06 -10.90 14.63
C ASN A 45 0.92 -11.55 13.83
N GLU A 46 -0.10 -10.79 13.45
CA GLU A 46 -1.26 -11.24 12.68
C GLU A 46 -1.52 -10.28 11.52
N TRP A 47 -1.89 -10.81 10.37
CA TRP A 47 -2.02 -10.04 9.14
C TRP A 47 -3.34 -10.32 8.42
N GLU A 48 -3.97 -9.26 7.94
CA GLU A 48 -5.14 -9.32 7.07
C GLU A 48 -4.81 -8.71 5.70
N ALA A 49 -5.37 -9.31 4.64
CA ALA A 49 -5.20 -8.82 3.29
C ALA A 49 -6.30 -7.80 2.95
N LEU A 50 -5.89 -6.58 2.64
CA LEU A 50 -6.74 -5.49 2.22
C LEU A 50 -6.76 -5.42 0.69
N THR A 51 -7.92 -5.72 0.10
CA THR A 51 -8.01 -6.01 -1.35
C THR A 51 -9.15 -5.29 -2.07
N ASP A 52 -10.11 -4.72 -1.35
CA ASP A 52 -11.27 -4.10 -1.99
C ASP A 52 -10.86 -2.90 -2.83
N GLY A 53 -11.22 -2.90 -4.12
CA GLY A 53 -10.81 -1.90 -5.10
C GLY A 53 -9.41 -2.07 -5.71
N LEU A 54 -8.62 -3.09 -5.31
CA LEU A 54 -7.30 -3.38 -5.88
C LEU A 54 -7.36 -4.48 -6.96
N PRO A 55 -6.47 -4.45 -7.98
CA PRO A 55 -6.42 -5.50 -9.01
C PRO A 55 -6.13 -6.90 -8.44
N GLN A 56 -7.09 -7.82 -8.61
CA GLN A 56 -7.00 -9.22 -8.14
C GLN A 56 -6.67 -10.23 -9.25
N SER A 57 -6.13 -9.78 -10.37
CA SER A 57 -5.55 -10.63 -11.41
C SER A 57 -4.68 -9.80 -12.36
N HIS A 58 -3.74 -10.46 -13.04
CA HIS A 58 -2.90 -9.87 -14.09
C HIS A 58 -2.18 -8.58 -13.67
N CYS A 59 -1.83 -8.45 -12.38
CA CYS A 59 -1.13 -7.28 -11.85
C CYS A 59 0.38 -7.54 -11.77
N TYR A 60 1.16 -6.81 -12.56
CA TYR A 60 2.61 -6.97 -12.69
C TYR A 60 3.36 -5.66 -12.38
N VAL A 61 2.94 -4.97 -11.32
CA VAL A 61 3.56 -3.72 -10.85
C VAL A 61 4.39 -3.96 -9.60
N ASN A 62 5.13 -2.98 -9.13
CA ASN A 62 5.78 -3.00 -7.82
C ASN A 62 5.39 -1.72 -7.04
N VAL A 63 5.58 -1.73 -5.72
CA VAL A 63 5.48 -0.53 -4.86
C VAL A 63 6.86 -0.32 -4.25
N LEU A 64 7.45 0.85 -4.49
CA LEU A 64 8.81 1.18 -4.04
C LEU A 64 8.82 1.64 -2.58
N ARG A 65 10.01 1.65 -1.98
CA ARG A 65 10.24 1.92 -0.54
C ARG A 65 9.53 3.18 -0.04
N ASP A 66 9.70 4.28 -0.78
CA ASP A 66 9.16 5.60 -0.41
C ASP A 66 7.80 5.89 -1.08
N ALA A 67 7.22 4.91 -1.77
CA ALA A 67 5.98 5.06 -2.53
C ALA A 67 4.74 4.71 -1.70
N MET A 68 4.81 4.81 -0.38
CA MET A 68 3.69 4.61 0.54
C MET A 68 3.69 5.69 1.62
N ALA A 69 2.51 6.23 1.92
CA ALA A 69 2.32 7.21 2.98
C ALA A 69 1.01 6.94 3.72
N VAL A 70 0.95 7.44 4.95
CA VAL A 70 -0.27 7.56 5.75
C VAL A 70 -0.47 9.01 6.14
N ASP A 71 -1.71 9.44 6.34
CA ASP A 71 -2.02 10.76 6.90
C ASP A 71 -2.41 10.68 8.40
N GLY A 72 -2.60 11.85 9.01
CA GLY A 72 -3.01 11.99 10.40
C GLY A 72 -4.50 12.25 10.61
N LEU A 73 -5.36 12.00 9.61
CA LEU A 73 -6.81 12.16 9.75
C LEU A 73 -7.41 11.06 10.63
N ASP A 74 -8.69 11.22 10.97
CA ASP A 74 -9.48 10.21 11.68
C ASP A 74 -10.84 10.03 10.97
N PRO A 75 -11.08 8.92 10.25
CA PRO A 75 -10.17 7.81 10.00
C PRO A 75 -8.90 8.21 9.20
N GLY A 76 -7.78 7.53 9.47
CA GLY A 76 -6.50 7.78 8.79
C GLY A 76 -6.47 7.23 7.36
N GLY A 77 -5.96 8.04 6.44
CA GLY A 77 -5.78 7.64 5.04
C GLY A 77 -4.48 6.88 4.79
N VAL A 78 -4.51 5.96 3.83
CA VAL A 78 -3.35 5.20 3.34
C VAL A 78 -3.23 5.38 1.83
N TYR A 79 -2.02 5.66 1.35
CA TYR A 79 -1.74 6.00 -0.03
C TYR A 79 -0.54 5.21 -0.51
N PHE A 80 -0.59 4.72 -1.75
CA PHE A 80 0.62 4.15 -2.37
C PHE A 80 0.65 4.33 -3.89
N GLY A 81 1.86 4.44 -4.42
CA GLY A 81 2.16 4.56 -5.84
C GLY A 81 2.75 3.27 -6.40
N THR A 82 2.40 2.94 -7.64
CA THR A 82 2.93 1.76 -8.34
C THR A 82 3.99 2.16 -9.38
N THR A 83 4.89 1.22 -9.70
CA THR A 83 5.79 1.37 -10.85
C THR A 83 5.06 1.37 -12.20
N GLY A 84 3.77 0.97 -12.22
CA GLY A 84 2.89 1.05 -13.37
C GLY A 84 2.20 2.41 -13.54
N GLY A 85 2.50 3.40 -12.69
CA GLY A 85 1.99 4.76 -12.84
C GLY A 85 0.62 5.02 -12.24
N GLN A 86 0.13 4.14 -11.35
CA GLN A 86 -1.10 4.37 -10.59
C GLN A 86 -0.79 4.88 -9.19
N VAL A 87 -1.66 5.74 -8.66
CA VAL A 87 -1.69 6.10 -7.24
C VAL A 87 -3.03 5.64 -6.67
N TYR A 88 -3.00 4.81 -5.65
CA TYR A 88 -4.16 4.34 -4.91
C TYR A 88 -4.27 5.08 -3.58
N ALA A 89 -5.49 5.37 -3.18
CA ALA A 89 -5.83 5.97 -1.91
C ALA A 89 -6.94 5.16 -1.24
N SER A 90 -6.85 5.06 0.07
CA SER A 90 -7.92 4.59 0.95
C SER A 90 -8.10 5.63 2.06
N PRO A 91 -9.31 6.18 2.25
CA PRO A 91 -9.60 7.13 3.31
C PRO A 91 -10.04 6.46 4.63
N ASP A 92 -9.99 5.12 4.69
CA ASP A 92 -10.59 4.30 5.74
C ASP A 92 -9.61 3.22 6.26
N GLY A 93 -8.35 3.61 6.49
CA GLY A 93 -7.35 2.70 7.06
C GLY A 93 -7.03 1.48 6.18
N GLY A 94 -7.24 1.60 4.87
CA GLY A 94 -7.00 0.55 3.89
C GLY A 94 -8.18 -0.40 3.65
N ASP A 95 -9.36 -0.18 4.23
CA ASP A 95 -10.51 -1.07 4.05
C ASP A 95 -11.05 -1.03 2.61
N ARG A 96 -11.04 0.14 1.96
CA ARG A 96 -11.39 0.31 0.53
C ARG A 96 -10.42 1.20 -0.23
N TRP A 97 -10.04 0.76 -1.42
CA TRP A 97 -9.09 1.47 -2.28
C TRP A 97 -9.73 2.07 -3.52
N THR A 98 -9.22 3.22 -3.95
CA THR A 98 -9.54 3.83 -5.24
C THR A 98 -8.26 4.28 -5.93
N ALA A 99 -8.10 3.98 -7.22
CA ALA A 99 -7.05 4.58 -8.04
C ALA A 99 -7.43 6.04 -8.33
N ILE A 100 -6.78 6.99 -7.65
CA ILE A 100 -7.04 8.43 -7.78
C ILE A 100 -6.25 9.06 -8.93
N VAL A 101 -5.17 8.43 -9.36
CA VAL A 101 -4.37 8.83 -10.53
C VAL A 101 -3.93 7.58 -11.30
N ARG A 102 -3.84 7.71 -12.63
CA ARG A 102 -3.38 6.67 -13.57
C ARG A 102 -2.46 7.29 -14.61
N ASP A 103 -1.75 6.43 -15.34
CA ASP A 103 -0.97 6.78 -16.54
C ASP A 103 0.18 7.76 -16.30
N LEU A 104 0.74 7.75 -15.08
CA LEU A 104 2.01 8.41 -14.78
C LEU A 104 3.20 7.56 -15.25
N PRO A 105 4.41 8.15 -15.31
CA PRO A 105 5.64 7.38 -15.16
C PRO A 105 5.64 6.60 -13.83
N ALA A 106 6.62 5.69 -13.67
CA ALA A 106 6.77 4.94 -12.43
C ALA A 106 6.80 5.87 -11.20
N VAL A 107 5.91 5.64 -10.24
CA VAL A 107 5.84 6.44 -9.02
C VAL A 107 6.95 6.00 -8.07
N LEU A 108 7.89 6.90 -7.81
CA LEU A 108 9.05 6.62 -6.97
C LEU A 108 8.80 6.89 -5.50
N SER A 109 7.99 7.90 -5.21
CA SER A 109 7.63 8.29 -3.85
C SER A 109 6.22 8.87 -3.79
N VAL A 110 5.57 8.71 -2.64
CA VAL A 110 4.29 9.31 -2.27
C VAL A 110 4.44 9.87 -0.86
N GLU A 111 3.98 11.10 -0.65
CA GLU A 111 3.94 11.74 0.66
C GLU A 111 2.52 12.31 0.87
N ALA A 112 2.00 12.18 2.09
CA ALA A 112 0.72 12.73 2.48
C ALA A 112 0.94 13.78 3.57
N GLN A 113 0.30 14.94 3.43
CA GLN A 113 0.34 16.01 4.42
C GLN A 113 -1.07 16.44 4.79
N THR A 114 -1.34 16.46 6.09
CA THR A 114 -2.55 17.07 6.64
C THR A 114 -2.29 18.54 6.87
N LEU A 115 -3.13 19.41 6.28
CA LEU A 115 -3.02 20.86 6.45
C LEU A 115 -3.96 21.34 7.57
N PRO A 116 -3.61 22.43 8.29
CA PRO A 116 -4.48 23.05 9.31
C PRO A 116 -5.79 23.60 8.75
#